data_AF-A0A8J6AKG5-F1
#
_entry.id   AF-A0A8J6AKG5-F1
#
_cell.length_a   1.000
_cell.length_b   1.000
_cell.length_c   1.000
_cell.angle_alpha   90.00
_cell.angle_beta   90.00
_cell.angle_gamma   90.00
#
_symmetry.space_group_name_H-M   'P 1'
#
loop_
_entity.id
_entity.type
_entity.pdbx_description
1 polymer ?
#
loop_
_entity_poly.entity_id
_entity_poly.type
_entity_poly.pdbx_seq_one_letter_code
_entity_poly.pdbx_strand_id
1 'polypeptide(L)'
;MYPNHLMYCTCWDPWKPEPQKRVKTPQPPNKNSTGKPPTLTPLPLATKKQNNSQLTTKPVATPKSQMSLVVGVRREIWRYEEGPGECWASPSHLTSLLWRFKEDTSRRPGGLSAHHLKDYLTFHSKAQEVIRVFPGHGLLRNKEQISVLLGEKMFARKKQLESDMNKMKMSRIDIIADLEEQIAELTVLIEQMNRDHQSAEKSLADEMDLRSAEMQENFERKNRELMEAHAAELSELEENYKAALEQEKLAAQVKLEEMAKDYKYLKNMFHMYQDSIYDEMEDKWSKKKAEWEKDEKLEREKMLLQLKHKMSKKFELQAQEEKKKINDSYILMFESFNREKEELLKQHENDSLQLAELKKTKMIMEEELHTQSLILESLNTTLFHTQMELQREKNMVGNLEKTFQAKIVENEEKFKHAIQLLTEENSCLRQKINVKNEESYEEGSGRSTSVINETNDDSLNDDSNKRKEP
;
A
#
# COMPACT_ATOMS: atom_id res chain seq x y z
N MET A 1 -21.98 -12.44 48.06
CA MET A 1 -22.99 -12.87 47.06
C MET A 1 -22.28 -13.37 45.82
N TYR A 2 -22.85 -14.33 45.10
CA TYR A 2 -22.20 -15.05 43.99
C TYR A 2 -21.93 -14.18 42.76
N PRO A 3 -20.79 -14.36 42.06
CA PRO A 3 -20.68 -14.01 40.64
C PRO A 3 -21.35 -15.10 39.80
N ASN A 4 -22.25 -14.71 38.89
CA ASN A 4 -23.05 -15.63 38.10
C ASN A 4 -22.37 -15.90 36.74
N HIS A 5 -21.91 -17.12 36.48
CA HIS A 5 -21.30 -17.50 35.20
C HIS A 5 -22.37 -17.94 34.19
N LEU A 6 -22.78 -17.02 33.31
CA LEU A 6 -23.55 -17.37 32.11
C LEU A 6 -22.60 -17.76 30.98
N MET A 7 -22.39 -19.07 30.82
CA MET A 7 -21.74 -19.67 29.66
C MET A 7 -22.74 -19.72 28.49
N TYR A 8 -22.54 -18.91 27.45
CA TYR A 8 -23.29 -19.04 26.20
C TYR A 8 -22.67 -20.11 25.30
N CYS A 9 -23.49 -21.03 24.77
CA CYS A 9 -23.05 -22.03 23.80
C CYS A 9 -22.90 -21.40 22.41
N THR A 10 -21.80 -21.71 21.72
CA THR A 10 -21.45 -21.19 20.38
C THR A 10 -22.22 -21.87 19.24
N CYS A 11 -23.46 -22.28 19.51
CA CYS A 11 -24.21 -23.24 18.68
C CYS A 11 -25.53 -22.70 18.10
N TRP A 12 -25.89 -21.44 18.37
CA TRP A 12 -27.16 -20.85 17.92
C TRP A 12 -26.97 -19.44 17.36
N ASP A 13 -27.25 -19.30 16.06
CA ASP A 13 -27.40 -18.02 15.34
C ASP A 13 -28.85 -17.96 14.84
N PRO A 14 -29.67 -16.97 15.26
CA PRO A 14 -31.08 -16.89 14.87
C PRO A 14 -31.34 -16.56 13.39
N TRP A 15 -30.34 -16.19 12.60
CA TRP A 15 -30.55 -15.42 11.35
C TRP A 15 -30.30 -16.17 10.03
N LYS A 16 -30.45 -17.51 9.98
CA LYS A 16 -30.37 -18.29 8.73
C LYS A 16 -31.40 -19.41 8.58
N PRO A 17 -32.35 -19.30 7.65
CA PRO A 17 -33.14 -20.43 7.16
C PRO A 17 -32.46 -21.14 5.96
N GLU A 18 -32.55 -22.47 5.95
CA GLU A 18 -32.25 -23.41 4.83
C GLU A 18 -30.77 -23.61 4.36
N PRO A 19 -30.47 -24.73 3.66
CA PRO A 19 -30.65 -26.09 4.17
C PRO A 19 -29.35 -26.93 4.13
N GLN A 20 -29.20 -27.85 5.09
CA GLN A 20 -27.98 -28.64 5.26
C GLN A 20 -27.71 -29.63 4.12
N LYS A 21 -26.53 -29.54 3.48
CA LYS A 21 -25.92 -30.66 2.75
C LYS A 21 -24.83 -31.30 3.62
N ARG A 22 -25.02 -32.58 3.97
CA ARG A 22 -24.05 -33.37 4.75
C ARG A 22 -22.77 -33.61 3.93
N VAL A 23 -21.61 -33.36 4.53
CA VAL A 23 -20.30 -33.78 4.00
C VAL A 23 -19.66 -34.80 4.94
N LYS A 24 -19.16 -35.91 4.37
CA LYS A 24 -18.52 -37.00 5.12
C LYS A 24 -17.12 -36.62 5.59
N THR A 25 -16.75 -37.02 6.80
CA THR A 25 -15.38 -36.98 7.32
C THR A 25 -14.53 -38.13 6.74
N PRO A 26 -13.28 -37.90 6.30
CA PRO A 26 -12.28 -38.94 6.13
C PRO A 26 -11.48 -39.19 7.42
N GLN A 27 -11.16 -40.44 7.72
CA GLN A 27 -10.11 -40.79 8.70
C GLN A 27 -8.70 -40.56 8.11
N PRO A 28 -7.68 -40.27 8.93
CA PRO A 28 -6.28 -40.31 8.53
C PRO A 28 -5.70 -41.74 8.64
N PRO A 29 -4.82 -42.18 7.70
CA PRO A 29 -4.12 -43.45 7.80
C PRO A 29 -2.82 -43.35 8.63
N ASN A 30 -2.56 -44.38 9.43
CA ASN A 30 -1.27 -44.66 10.10
C ASN A 30 -0.16 -45.03 9.08
N LYS A 31 1.11 -44.71 9.39
CA LYS A 31 2.26 -45.67 9.45
C LYS A 31 3.64 -45.03 9.68
N ASN A 32 4.17 -45.26 10.89
CA ASN A 32 5.52 -45.72 11.30
C ASN A 32 6.79 -45.50 10.43
N SER A 33 7.80 -44.95 11.12
CA SER A 33 9.22 -45.43 11.23
C SER A 33 10.17 -45.43 10.01
N THR A 34 11.34 -44.80 10.16
CA THR A 34 12.67 -45.47 10.39
C THR A 34 13.85 -44.53 10.05
N GLY A 35 14.94 -44.54 10.85
CA GLY A 35 16.25 -43.98 10.46
C GLY A 35 16.83 -42.92 11.40
N LYS A 36 18.03 -43.18 11.96
CA LYS A 36 18.84 -42.26 12.79
C LYS A 36 20.36 -42.41 12.45
N PRO A 37 21.28 -41.56 12.98
CA PRO A 37 22.49 -41.09 12.27
C PRO A 37 23.77 -41.87 12.63
N PRO A 38 24.97 -41.40 12.20
CA PRO A 38 25.84 -40.55 13.06
C PRO A 38 26.53 -39.38 12.25
N THR A 39 27.33 -38.44 12.80
CA THR A 39 28.64 -38.60 13.49
C THR A 39 29.08 -37.32 14.26
N LEU A 40 29.98 -37.48 15.24
CA LEU A 40 30.55 -36.47 16.18
C LEU A 40 31.98 -36.02 15.73
N THR A 41 32.84 -35.21 16.38
CA THR A 41 32.95 -34.50 17.69
C THR A 41 33.93 -33.27 17.47
N PRO A 42 34.81 -32.80 18.39
CA PRO A 42 34.59 -32.17 19.71
C PRO A 42 35.13 -30.69 19.85
N LEU A 43 34.68 -30.08 20.95
CA LEU A 43 35.25 -29.02 21.82
C LEU A 43 36.79 -28.71 21.77
N PRO A 44 37.23 -27.47 22.13
CA PRO A 44 37.43 -27.12 23.55
C PRO A 44 36.92 -25.74 24.02
N LEU A 45 37.22 -25.44 25.29
CA LEU A 45 36.49 -24.53 26.19
C LEU A 45 37.29 -23.26 26.58
N ALA A 46 36.55 -22.23 26.96
CA ALA A 46 36.92 -21.17 27.92
C ALA A 46 38.02 -20.13 27.57
N THR A 47 37.62 -18.86 27.58
CA THR A 47 38.15 -17.94 28.61
C THR A 47 37.12 -16.89 29.01
N LYS A 48 37.25 -16.41 30.26
CA LYS A 48 36.24 -15.67 31.01
C LYS A 48 36.72 -14.23 31.24
N LYS A 49 35.94 -13.22 30.84
CA LYS A 49 35.91 -11.91 31.52
C LYS A 49 34.61 -11.16 31.25
N GLN A 50 34.11 -10.50 32.29
CA GLN A 50 32.81 -9.81 32.32
C GLN A 50 33.01 -8.33 31.97
N ASN A 51 32.04 -7.70 31.28
CA ASN A 51 31.15 -6.70 31.89
C ASN A 51 30.24 -5.98 30.88
N ASN A 52 29.12 -5.49 31.40
CA ASN A 52 28.24 -4.43 30.90
C ASN A 52 27.38 -4.65 29.63
N SER A 53 26.11 -4.91 29.93
CA SER A 53 24.98 -4.03 29.56
C SER A 53 24.27 -4.17 28.21
N GLN A 54 23.03 -4.67 28.34
CA GLN A 54 21.79 -4.25 27.67
C GLN A 54 21.40 -4.78 26.27
N LEU A 55 20.25 -5.48 26.31
CA LEU A 55 19.11 -5.46 25.40
C LEU A 55 19.28 -5.93 23.94
N THR A 56 19.05 -7.23 23.76
CA THR A 56 18.82 -7.88 22.47
C THR A 56 17.44 -7.56 21.88
N THR A 57 17.37 -6.71 20.85
CA THR A 57 16.20 -6.66 19.96
C THR A 57 16.21 -7.83 18.97
N LYS A 58 15.17 -8.66 18.98
CA LYS A 58 14.92 -9.66 17.91
C LYS A 58 14.18 -9.00 16.73
N PRO A 59 14.41 -9.46 15.48
CA PRO A 59 13.74 -8.91 14.31
C PRO A 59 12.29 -9.39 14.21
N VAL A 60 11.37 -8.49 13.86
CA VAL A 60 10.00 -8.82 13.48
C VAL A 60 9.96 -9.14 11.99
N ALA A 61 9.39 -10.30 11.64
CA ALA A 61 9.23 -10.72 10.26
C ALA A 61 8.07 -9.99 9.57
N THR A 62 8.30 -9.53 8.35
CA THR A 62 7.25 -9.01 7.45
C THR A 62 6.41 -10.15 6.87
N PRO A 63 5.07 -10.05 6.87
CA PRO A 63 4.23 -10.67 5.87
C PRO A 63 3.93 -9.69 4.74
N LYS A 64 4.16 -10.11 3.48
CA LYS A 64 3.57 -9.45 2.32
C LYS A 64 2.08 -9.79 2.27
N SER A 65 1.22 -8.80 2.10
CA SER A 65 -0.13 -9.00 1.56
C SER A 65 -0.42 -7.95 0.49
N GLN A 66 -0.59 -8.42 -0.74
CA GLN A 66 -1.34 -7.65 -1.73
C GLN A 66 -2.81 -7.72 -1.32
N MET A 67 -3.46 -6.57 -1.15
CA MET A 67 -4.91 -6.47 -1.17
C MET A 67 -5.32 -5.47 -2.24
N SER A 68 -5.64 -6.00 -3.43
CA SER A 68 -6.47 -5.31 -4.40
C SER A 68 -7.89 -5.22 -3.84
N LEU A 69 -8.25 -4.08 -3.26
CA LEU A 69 -9.58 -3.85 -2.71
C LEU A 69 -10.32 -2.86 -3.61
N VAL A 70 -11.17 -3.42 -4.49
CA VAL A 70 -12.16 -2.64 -5.25
C VAL A 70 -13.20 -2.13 -4.25
N VAL A 71 -13.02 -0.90 -3.78
CA VAL A 71 -14.03 -0.23 -2.95
C VAL A 71 -15.13 0.30 -3.87
N GLY A 72 -16.07 -0.59 -4.20
CA GLY A 72 -17.36 -0.17 -4.73
C GLY A 72 -18.12 0.58 -3.64
N VAL A 73 -18.06 1.92 -3.66
CA VAL A 73 -18.85 2.77 -2.76
C VAL A 73 -20.32 2.63 -3.12
N ARG A 74 -21.00 1.66 -2.49
CA ARG A 74 -22.44 1.46 -2.61
C ARG A 74 -23.12 2.58 -1.82
N ARG A 75 -23.46 3.64 -2.54
CA ARG A 75 -24.12 4.84 -2.01
C ARG A 75 -25.57 4.49 -1.67
N GLU A 76 -25.82 3.96 -0.46
CA GLU A 76 -27.18 3.79 0.06
C GLU A 76 -27.73 5.16 0.49
N ILE A 77 -28.36 5.80 -0.50
CA ILE A 77 -29.06 7.06 -0.36
C ILE A 77 -30.32 6.79 0.47
N TRP A 78 -30.37 7.31 1.70
CA TRP A 78 -31.61 7.46 2.46
C TRP A 78 -32.47 8.54 1.78
N ARG A 79 -33.14 8.16 0.71
CA ARG A 79 -34.13 8.97 0.01
C ARG A 79 -35.43 8.90 0.79
N TYR A 80 -35.64 9.85 1.70
CA TYR A 80 -36.99 10.16 2.18
C TYR A 80 -37.75 10.77 1.00
N GLU A 81 -38.59 9.97 0.35
CA GLU A 81 -39.50 10.48 -0.68
C GLU A 81 -40.69 11.13 -0.01
N GLU A 82 -40.85 12.45 -0.23
CA GLU A 82 -42.12 13.13 0.01
C GLU A 82 -43.10 12.71 -1.10
N GLY A 83 -44.17 12.02 -0.72
CA GLY A 83 -45.23 11.59 -1.63
C GLY A 83 -46.56 11.49 -0.87
N PRO A 84 -47.64 12.15 -1.34
CA PRO A 84 -48.90 12.20 -0.59
C PRO A 84 -49.67 10.88 -0.73
N GLY A 85 -49.72 10.11 0.35
CA GLY A 85 -50.50 8.88 0.45
C GLY A 85 -51.70 9.05 1.38
N GLU A 86 -52.89 9.19 0.80
CA GLU A 86 -54.16 9.12 1.55
C GLU A 86 -54.35 7.71 2.13
N CYS A 87 -54.09 7.55 3.43
CA CYS A 87 -54.42 6.31 4.14
C CYS A 87 -55.75 6.44 4.88
N TRP A 88 -56.83 6.07 4.20
CA TRP A 88 -58.09 5.71 4.83
C TRP A 88 -57.90 4.47 5.71
N ALA A 89 -57.75 4.67 7.02
CA ALA A 89 -57.72 3.59 8.01
C ALA A 89 -58.70 3.92 9.14
N SER A 90 -59.88 3.29 9.09
CA SER A 90 -60.96 3.45 10.07
C SER A 90 -60.59 2.80 11.42
N PRO A 91 -60.65 3.52 12.56
CA PRO A 91 -60.47 2.93 13.88
C PRO A 91 -61.80 2.50 14.51
N SER A 92 -62.44 1.46 13.96
CA SER A 92 -63.46 0.73 14.70
C SER A 92 -62.81 -0.13 15.79
N HIS A 93 -62.50 0.45 16.97
CA HIS A 93 -62.36 -0.22 18.29
C HIS A 93 -61.73 0.71 19.36
N LEU A 94 -62.44 1.75 19.83
CA LEU A 94 -62.08 2.49 21.06
C LEU A 94 -63.29 2.89 21.93
N THR A 95 -64.28 2.02 22.06
CA THR A 95 -65.39 2.14 23.03
C THR A 95 -65.12 1.37 24.34
N SER A 96 -63.94 1.54 24.95
CA SER A 96 -63.58 0.76 26.16
C SER A 96 -62.66 1.41 27.21
N LEU A 97 -62.32 2.71 27.12
CA LEU A 97 -61.47 3.39 28.11
C LEU A 97 -61.97 4.79 28.52
N LEU A 98 -63.23 4.88 28.95
CA LEU A 98 -63.75 6.08 29.64
C LEU A 98 -64.63 5.77 30.86
N TRP A 99 -64.20 4.81 31.69
CA TRP A 99 -64.89 4.45 32.94
C TRP A 99 -63.93 4.25 34.14
N ARG A 100 -62.82 4.99 34.19
CA ARG A 100 -61.91 4.99 35.36
C ARG A 100 -61.08 6.29 35.47
N PHE A 101 -61.69 7.35 35.98
CA PHE A 101 -60.98 8.37 36.75
C PHE A 101 -61.91 9.06 37.76
N LYS A 102 -62.16 8.38 38.88
CA LYS A 102 -62.88 8.92 40.03
C LYS A 102 -62.34 8.29 41.31
N GLU A 103 -61.13 8.68 41.71
CA GLU A 103 -60.68 8.67 43.11
C GLU A 103 -59.36 9.45 43.29
N ASP A 104 -59.24 10.03 44.49
CA ASP A 104 -58.05 10.60 45.15
C ASP A 104 -57.21 11.72 44.49
N THR A 105 -57.58 12.96 44.84
CA THR A 105 -56.62 13.85 45.54
C THR A 105 -57.13 14.22 46.94
N SER A 106 -56.51 13.59 47.95
CA SER A 106 -56.48 13.85 49.40
C SER A 106 -57.30 14.98 50.06
N ARG A 107 -58.05 14.57 51.11
CA ARG A 107 -57.82 14.87 52.56
C ARG A 107 -57.07 16.19 52.88
N ARG A 108 -57.41 17.04 53.87
CA ARG A 108 -58.28 17.04 55.08
C ARG A 108 -58.11 18.46 55.75
N PRO A 109 -58.63 18.78 56.96
CA PRO A 109 -60.00 18.69 57.48
C PRO A 109 -60.49 19.99 58.19
N GLY A 110 -61.80 20.22 58.22
CA GLY A 110 -62.44 21.19 59.13
C GLY A 110 -63.81 21.62 58.60
N GLY A 111 -64.88 21.72 59.39
CA GLY A 111 -65.01 21.48 60.82
C GLY A 111 -66.00 22.48 61.42
N LEU A 112 -67.21 22.02 61.78
CA LEU A 112 -68.34 22.85 62.27
C LEU A 112 -68.94 23.74 61.16
N SER A 113 -70.23 24.09 61.10
CA SER A 113 -71.37 23.94 62.02
C SER A 113 -72.65 23.79 61.16
N ALA A 114 -73.53 22.81 61.32
CA ALA A 114 -74.45 22.59 62.45
C ALA A 114 -75.46 23.74 62.75
N HIS A 115 -75.71 24.65 61.80
CA HIS A 115 -76.85 25.59 61.84
C HIS A 115 -77.51 25.78 60.46
N HIS A 116 -78.69 25.16 60.26
CA HIS A 116 -79.84 25.61 59.41
C HIS A 116 -80.92 24.52 59.17
N LEU A 117 -80.89 23.39 59.88
CA LEU A 117 -81.99 22.41 59.94
C LEU A 117 -82.63 22.35 61.34
N LYS A 118 -83.05 23.52 61.82
CA LYS A 118 -83.98 23.74 62.92
C LYS A 118 -84.83 24.93 62.50
N ASP A 119 -86.14 24.70 62.28
CA ASP A 119 -87.23 25.70 62.36
C ASP A 119 -88.63 25.20 61.91
N TYR A 120 -88.85 23.87 61.78
CA TYR A 120 -90.20 23.33 61.48
C TYR A 120 -90.80 22.35 62.51
N LEU A 121 -90.13 22.11 63.63
CA LEU A 121 -90.70 21.37 64.76
C LEU A 121 -90.27 21.98 66.09
N THR A 122 -91.13 22.82 66.67
CA THR A 122 -91.07 23.17 68.10
C THR A 122 -92.48 23.22 68.68
N PHE A 123 -92.65 22.51 69.79
CA PHE A 123 -93.88 22.40 70.56
C PHE A 123 -94.25 23.74 71.20
N HIS A 124 -95.47 24.24 70.95
CA HIS A 124 -96.27 24.91 71.97
C HIS A 124 -97.67 24.29 71.93
N SER A 125 -98.05 23.52 72.94
CA SER A 125 -98.50 23.95 74.28
C SER A 125 -100.03 24.05 74.29
N LYS A 126 -100.64 23.45 75.32
CA LYS A 126 -102.11 23.40 75.48
C LYS A 126 -102.66 24.80 75.74
N ALA A 127 -103.08 25.49 74.68
CA ALA A 127 -103.89 26.69 74.76
C ALA A 127 -105.26 26.39 74.17
N GLN A 128 -106.29 26.38 75.01
CA GLN A 128 -107.68 26.30 74.57
C GLN A 128 -108.07 27.70 74.09
N GLU A 129 -107.98 27.94 72.78
CA GLU A 129 -108.09 29.26 72.20
C GLU A 129 -109.56 29.72 72.18
N VAL A 130 -109.90 30.61 73.13
CA VAL A 130 -111.22 31.23 73.24
C VAL A 130 -111.23 32.52 72.43
N ILE A 131 -111.64 32.44 71.17
CA ILE A 131 -111.68 33.60 70.27
C ILE A 131 -113.01 34.33 70.49
N ARG A 132 -112.94 35.58 70.99
CA ARG A 132 -114.08 36.49 71.00
C ARG A 132 -114.28 37.05 69.60
N VAL A 133 -115.26 36.50 68.88
CA VAL A 133 -115.61 36.99 67.53
C VAL A 133 -116.52 38.22 67.63
N PHE A 134 -117.48 38.23 68.56
CA PHE A 134 -118.38 39.36 68.85
C PHE A 134 -118.79 39.38 70.34
N PRO A 135 -119.31 40.51 70.87
CA PRO A 135 -119.90 40.55 72.21
C PRO A 135 -120.97 39.47 72.38
N GLY A 136 -120.87 38.69 73.47
CA GLY A 136 -121.80 37.59 73.75
C GLY A 136 -121.53 36.27 73.03
N HIS A 137 -120.52 36.18 72.14
CA HIS A 137 -120.23 34.96 71.38
C HIS A 137 -118.75 34.55 71.55
N GLY A 138 -118.53 33.34 72.08
CA GLY A 138 -117.19 32.74 72.21
C GLY A 138 -117.04 31.56 71.25
N LEU A 139 -116.08 31.64 70.33
CA LEU A 139 -115.67 30.49 69.53
C LEU A 139 -114.60 29.71 70.29
N LEU A 140 -114.83 28.42 70.50
CA LEU A 140 -113.87 27.52 71.13
C LEU A 140 -113.44 26.45 70.12
N ARG A 141 -112.18 26.54 69.69
CA ARG A 141 -111.62 25.71 68.61
C ARG A 141 -110.58 24.72 69.16
N ASN A 142 -110.80 23.44 68.91
CA ASN A 142 -109.79 22.39 69.03
C ASN A 142 -109.62 21.70 67.65
N LYS A 143 -108.55 20.93 67.45
CA LYS A 143 -108.25 20.26 66.17
C LYS A 143 -109.32 19.27 65.69
N GLU A 144 -110.15 18.76 66.60
CA GLU A 144 -111.17 17.74 66.32
C GLU A 144 -112.61 18.26 66.43
N GLN A 145 -112.84 19.45 67.00
CA GLN A 145 -114.17 20.01 67.19
C GLN A 145 -114.15 21.54 67.26
N ILE A 146 -115.11 22.18 66.59
CA ILE A 146 -115.43 23.60 66.75
C ILE A 146 -116.74 23.68 67.53
N SER A 147 -116.76 24.44 68.61
CA SER A 147 -117.96 24.69 69.41
C SER A 147 -118.19 26.19 69.60
N VAL A 148 -119.43 26.63 69.38
CA VAL A 148 -119.85 28.02 69.57
C VAL A 148 -120.56 28.11 70.92
N LEU A 149 -119.97 28.83 71.87
CA LEU A 149 -120.62 29.16 73.13
C LEU A 149 -121.43 30.45 72.94
N LEU A 150 -122.75 30.29 72.78
CA LEU A 150 -123.70 31.39 72.88
C LEU A 150 -123.77 31.82 74.35
N GLY A 151 -123.41 33.07 74.66
CA GLY A 151 -123.41 33.54 76.04
C GLY A 151 -124.82 33.62 76.62
N GLU A 152 -125.03 33.09 77.84
CA GLU A 152 -126.33 33.04 78.53
C GLU A 152 -127.03 34.41 78.67
N LYS A 153 -126.28 35.51 78.56
CA LYS A 153 -126.82 36.88 78.51
C LYS A 153 -127.76 37.13 77.32
N MET A 154 -127.68 36.34 76.24
CA MET A 154 -128.58 36.42 75.08
C MET A 154 -130.01 35.95 75.39
N PHE A 155 -130.21 35.19 76.47
CA PHE A 155 -131.54 34.68 76.89
C PHE A 155 -132.14 35.45 78.07
N ALA A 156 -131.47 36.50 78.57
CA ALA A 156 -131.97 37.37 79.62
C ALA A 156 -133.07 38.32 79.10
N ARG A 157 -134.27 37.78 78.85
CA ARG A 157 -135.44 38.54 78.39
C ARG A 157 -135.97 39.44 79.53
N LYS A 158 -135.32 40.59 79.71
CA LYS A 158 -135.69 41.64 80.66
C LYS A 158 -137.06 42.20 80.27
N LYS A 159 -138.12 41.74 80.94
CA LYS A 159 -139.45 42.37 80.84
C LYS A 159 -139.33 43.80 81.37
N GLN A 160 -139.39 44.78 80.47
CA GLN A 160 -139.82 46.13 80.82
C GLN A 160 -141.04 46.45 79.95
N LEU A 161 -142.13 46.74 80.65
CA LEU A 161 -143.39 47.24 80.13
C LEU A 161 -143.21 48.71 79.72
N GLU A 162 -144.27 49.31 79.16
CA GLU A 162 -144.42 50.75 78.88
C GLU A 162 -143.75 51.27 77.59
N SER A 163 -144.50 51.17 76.49
CA SER A 163 -144.76 52.39 75.70
C SER A 163 -146.28 52.61 75.70
N ASP A 164 -146.67 53.80 76.14
CA ASP A 164 -148.04 54.21 76.40
C ASP A 164 -148.72 54.57 75.06
N MET A 165 -149.53 53.66 74.51
CA MET A 165 -150.36 53.95 73.34
C MET A 165 -151.83 54.07 73.77
N ASN A 166 -152.30 55.32 73.68
CA ASN A 166 -153.62 55.76 74.11
C ASN A 166 -154.77 54.89 73.59
N LYS A 167 -155.90 54.94 74.33
CA LYS A 167 -157.17 54.25 74.03
C LYS A 167 -157.78 54.64 72.68
N MET A 168 -157.20 54.16 71.59
CA MET A 168 -157.79 54.12 70.27
C MET A 168 -158.46 52.76 70.11
N LYS A 169 -159.76 52.74 69.81
CA LYS A 169 -160.49 51.48 69.51
C LYS A 169 -160.14 51.02 68.09
N MET A 170 -158.91 50.59 67.87
CA MET A 170 -158.54 49.91 66.62
C MET A 170 -159.31 48.61 66.53
N SER A 171 -159.93 48.39 65.37
CA SER A 171 -160.62 47.15 65.08
C SER A 171 -159.61 46.04 64.83
N ARG A 172 -160.07 44.78 64.89
CA ARG A 172 -159.23 43.62 64.53
C ARG A 172 -158.67 43.72 63.10
N ILE A 173 -159.33 44.48 62.22
CA ILE A 173 -158.96 44.68 60.81
C ILE A 173 -157.74 45.59 60.71
N ASP A 174 -157.69 46.69 61.48
CA ASP A 174 -156.59 47.66 61.43
C ASP A 174 -155.25 47.04 61.89
N ILE A 175 -155.31 46.12 62.86
CA ILE A 175 -154.15 45.34 63.34
C ILE A 175 -153.70 44.32 62.28
N ILE A 176 -154.62 43.74 61.51
CA ILE A 176 -154.27 42.79 60.45
C ILE A 176 -153.61 43.53 59.29
N ALA A 177 -154.13 44.71 58.89
CA ALA A 177 -153.55 45.52 57.83
C ALA A 177 -152.11 45.99 58.16
N ASP A 178 -151.86 46.46 59.39
CA ASP A 178 -150.52 46.81 59.89
C ASP A 178 -149.55 45.61 59.86
N LEU A 179 -150.02 44.41 60.23
CA LEU A 179 -149.21 43.18 60.14
C LEU A 179 -148.97 42.74 58.68
N GLU A 180 -149.95 42.91 57.78
CA GLU A 180 -149.80 42.63 56.35
C GLU A 180 -148.81 43.60 55.68
N GLU A 181 -148.85 44.89 56.06
CA GLU A 181 -147.90 45.91 55.63
C GLU A 181 -146.49 45.62 56.14
N GLN A 182 -146.32 45.31 57.43
CA GLN A 182 -145.03 44.90 58.00
C GLN A 182 -144.49 43.62 57.34
N ILE A 183 -145.34 42.64 57.01
CA ILE A 183 -144.93 41.45 56.25
C ILE A 183 -144.48 41.83 54.84
N ALA A 184 -145.17 42.74 54.16
CA ALA A 184 -144.77 43.23 52.84
C ALA A 184 -143.43 43.98 52.88
N GLU A 185 -143.23 44.92 53.82
CA GLU A 185 -141.98 45.63 54.02
C GLU A 185 -140.81 44.69 54.32
N LEU A 186 -141.01 43.74 55.24
CA LEU A 186 -140.00 42.72 55.56
C LEU A 186 -139.69 41.82 54.36
N THR A 187 -140.68 41.48 53.53
CA THR A 187 -140.47 40.70 52.30
C THR A 187 -139.62 41.47 51.29
N VAL A 188 -139.94 42.74 51.05
CA VAL A 188 -139.16 43.62 50.17
C VAL A 188 -137.73 43.80 50.69
N LEU A 189 -137.55 43.95 52.02
CA LEU A 189 -136.24 44.06 52.65
C LEU A 189 -135.43 42.76 52.50
N ILE A 190 -136.03 41.60 52.71
CA ILE A 190 -135.39 40.29 52.53
C ILE A 190 -135.01 40.07 51.07
N GLU A 191 -135.89 40.38 50.11
CA GLU A 191 -135.56 40.29 48.69
C GLU A 191 -134.42 41.24 48.30
N GLN A 192 -134.41 42.46 48.84
CA GLN A 192 -133.35 43.43 48.57
C GLN A 192 -132.02 42.95 49.16
N MET A 193 -132.01 42.48 50.41
CA MET A 193 -130.84 41.85 51.04
C MET A 193 -130.34 40.65 50.24
N ASN A 194 -131.23 39.82 49.68
CA ASN A 194 -130.83 38.69 48.84
C ASN A 194 -130.20 39.16 47.51
N ARG A 195 -130.75 40.20 46.86
CA ARG A 195 -130.16 40.80 45.64
C ARG A 195 -128.79 41.41 45.93
N ASP A 196 -128.66 42.17 47.01
CA ASP A 196 -127.41 42.80 47.41
C ASP A 196 -126.36 41.77 47.82
N HIS A 197 -126.76 40.71 48.54
CA HIS A 197 -125.88 39.59 48.88
C HIS A 197 -125.38 38.85 47.63
N GLN A 198 -126.27 38.49 46.69
CA GLN A 198 -125.88 37.87 45.41
C GLN A 198 -124.98 38.77 44.57
N SER A 199 -125.24 40.08 44.56
CA SER A 199 -124.38 41.06 43.87
C SER A 199 -123.00 41.18 44.52
N ALA A 200 -122.93 41.16 45.85
CA ALA A 200 -121.67 41.19 46.59
C ALA A 200 -120.88 39.88 46.42
N GLU A 201 -121.55 38.72 46.49
CA GLU A 201 -120.95 37.41 46.21
C GLU A 201 -120.38 37.35 44.79
N LYS A 202 -121.14 37.83 43.79
CA LYS A 202 -120.65 37.89 42.42
C LYS A 202 -119.46 38.84 42.27
N SER A 203 -119.53 40.05 42.84
CA SER A 203 -118.43 41.01 42.79
C SER A 203 -117.17 40.48 43.47
N LEU A 204 -117.30 39.70 44.55
CA LEU A 204 -116.19 39.03 45.23
C LEU A 204 -115.65 37.87 44.39
N ALA A 205 -116.49 37.11 43.69
CA ALA A 205 -116.06 36.08 42.75
C ALA A 205 -115.26 36.70 41.58
N ASP A 206 -115.80 37.75 40.95
CA ASP A 206 -115.14 38.47 39.86
C ASP A 206 -113.78 39.07 40.31
N GLU A 207 -113.68 39.60 41.54
CA GLU A 207 -112.39 40.08 42.10
C GLU A 207 -111.42 38.93 42.40
N MET A 208 -111.90 37.80 42.91
CA MET A 208 -111.07 36.63 43.19
C MET A 208 -110.53 35.99 41.90
N ASP A 209 -111.32 35.94 40.83
CA ASP A 209 -110.89 35.48 39.52
C ASP A 209 -109.84 36.44 38.91
N LEU A 210 -110.06 37.76 39.01
CA LEU A 210 -109.09 38.76 38.55
C LEU A 210 -107.75 38.62 39.30
N ARG A 211 -107.77 38.55 40.64
CA ARG A 211 -106.55 38.36 41.45
C ARG A 211 -105.85 37.04 41.13
N SER A 212 -106.60 35.99 40.80
CA SER A 212 -106.04 34.69 40.40
C SER A 212 -105.36 34.78 39.03
N ALA A 213 -105.97 35.49 38.07
CA ALA A 213 -105.38 35.74 36.75
C ALA A 213 -104.11 36.63 36.83
N GLU A 214 -104.13 37.72 37.59
CA GLU A 214 -102.96 38.58 37.82
C GLU A 214 -101.80 37.81 38.48
N MET A 215 -102.11 36.97 39.46
CA MET A 215 -101.11 36.12 40.12
C MET A 215 -100.50 35.11 39.15
N GLN A 216 -101.32 34.45 38.33
CA GLN A 216 -100.87 33.52 37.30
C GLN A 216 -99.98 34.20 36.26
N GLU A 217 -100.38 35.35 35.73
CA GLU A 217 -99.58 36.10 34.75
C GLU A 217 -98.23 36.55 35.34
N ASN A 218 -98.20 36.95 36.61
CA ASN A 218 -96.98 37.32 37.33
C ASN A 218 -96.02 36.12 37.49
N PHE A 219 -96.54 34.93 37.80
CA PHE A 219 -95.74 33.71 37.83
C PHE A 219 -95.21 33.33 36.45
N GLU A 220 -96.04 33.38 35.41
CA GLU A 220 -95.62 33.08 34.04
C GLU A 220 -94.55 34.06 33.52
N ARG A 221 -94.70 35.36 33.83
CA ARG A 221 -93.73 36.40 33.50
C ARG A 221 -92.38 36.15 34.16
N LYS A 222 -92.36 35.96 35.48
CA LYS A 222 -91.12 35.64 36.24
C LYS A 222 -90.46 34.35 35.76
N ASN A 223 -91.26 33.33 35.46
CA ASN A 223 -90.73 32.07 34.92
C ASN A 223 -90.09 32.27 33.55
N ARG A 224 -90.67 33.12 32.69
CA ARG A 224 -90.07 33.50 31.40
C ARG A 224 -88.78 34.29 31.58
N GLU A 225 -88.79 35.34 32.40
CA GLU A 225 -87.60 36.16 32.72
C GLU A 225 -86.44 35.31 33.25
N LEU A 226 -86.73 34.36 34.15
CA LEU A 226 -85.72 33.43 34.69
C LEU A 226 -85.15 32.49 33.62
N MET A 227 -86.00 31.96 32.72
CA MET A 227 -85.58 31.08 31.63
C MET A 227 -84.76 31.83 30.57
N GLU A 228 -85.12 33.08 30.27
CA GLU A 228 -84.38 33.97 29.37
C GLU A 228 -83.02 34.35 29.96
N ALA A 229 -82.96 34.70 31.26
CA ALA A 229 -81.70 34.97 31.96
C ALA A 229 -80.77 33.74 31.98
N HIS A 230 -81.28 32.57 32.34
CA HIS A 230 -80.50 31.33 32.33
C HIS A 230 -80.02 30.94 30.93
N ALA A 231 -80.84 31.17 29.88
CA ALA A 231 -80.41 30.96 28.50
C ALA A 231 -79.29 31.94 28.09
N ALA A 232 -79.34 33.20 28.53
CA ALA A 232 -78.29 34.17 28.31
C ALA A 232 -76.99 33.80 29.04
N GLU A 233 -77.06 33.41 30.32
CA GLU A 233 -75.91 32.94 31.11
C GLU A 233 -75.24 31.71 30.47
N LEU A 234 -76.02 30.74 29.99
CA LEU A 234 -75.49 29.59 29.26
C LEU A 234 -74.81 29.99 27.94
N SER A 235 -75.40 30.93 27.18
CA SER A 235 -74.81 31.41 25.93
C SER A 235 -73.51 32.19 26.18
N GLU A 236 -73.45 33.03 27.22
CA GLU A 236 -72.24 33.76 27.58
C GLU A 236 -71.14 32.79 28.05
N LEU A 237 -71.49 31.79 28.85
CA LEU A 237 -70.57 30.76 29.31
C LEU A 237 -70.03 29.90 28.14
N GLU A 238 -70.88 29.55 27.17
CA GLU A 238 -70.48 28.81 25.97
C GLU A 238 -69.49 29.61 25.12
N GLU A 239 -69.76 30.88 24.86
CA GLU A 239 -68.85 31.76 24.10
C GLU A 239 -67.53 32.01 24.84
N ASN A 240 -67.58 32.19 26.17
CA ASN A 240 -66.36 32.29 26.99
C ASN A 240 -65.49 31.02 26.91
N TYR A 241 -66.10 29.82 26.94
CA TYR A 241 -65.37 28.57 26.75
C TYR A 241 -64.80 28.40 25.33
N LYS A 242 -65.55 28.81 24.29
CA LYS A 242 -65.04 28.82 22.90
C LYS A 242 -63.83 29.75 22.76
N ALA A 243 -63.94 30.98 23.28
CA ALA A 243 -62.86 31.97 23.23
C ALA A 243 -61.59 31.48 23.96
N ALA A 244 -61.75 30.92 25.17
CA ALA A 244 -60.63 30.34 25.92
C ALA A 244 -59.99 29.14 25.20
N LEU A 245 -60.80 28.28 24.56
CA LEU A 245 -60.31 27.14 23.79
C LEU A 245 -59.51 27.58 22.55
N GLU A 246 -59.98 28.58 21.79
CA GLU A 246 -59.21 29.11 20.66
C GLU A 246 -57.93 29.83 21.10
N GLN A 247 -57.97 30.55 22.23
CA GLN A 247 -56.77 31.16 22.80
C GLN A 247 -55.71 30.11 23.18
N GLU A 248 -56.11 29.00 23.84
CA GLU A 248 -55.17 27.95 24.22
C GLU A 248 -54.67 27.15 23.00
N LYS A 249 -55.50 26.94 21.97
CA LYS A 249 -55.04 26.38 20.67
C LYS A 249 -53.96 27.25 20.03
N LEU A 250 -54.17 28.57 19.98
CA LEU A 250 -53.17 29.50 19.45
C LEU A 250 -51.89 29.51 20.30
N ALA A 251 -52.00 29.48 21.63
CA ALA A 251 -50.85 29.40 22.53
C ALA A 251 -50.06 28.08 22.36
N ALA A 252 -50.76 26.95 22.15
CA ALA A 252 -50.13 25.66 21.86
C ALA A 252 -49.46 25.64 20.47
N GLN A 253 -50.09 26.24 19.46
CA GLN A 253 -49.53 26.36 18.12
C GLN A 253 -48.23 27.19 18.11
N VAL A 254 -48.19 28.33 18.81
CA VAL A 254 -46.97 29.16 18.95
C VAL A 254 -45.84 28.37 19.60
N LYS A 255 -46.11 27.64 20.70
CA LYS A 255 -45.12 26.76 21.36
C LYS A 255 -44.61 25.66 20.41
N LEU A 256 -45.48 25.09 19.58
CA LEU A 256 -45.08 24.08 18.59
C LEU A 256 -44.13 24.67 17.54
N GLU A 257 -44.40 25.89 17.06
CA GLU A 257 -43.54 26.60 16.12
C GLU A 257 -42.19 27.02 16.72
N GLU A 258 -42.15 27.38 18.01
CA GLU A 258 -40.90 27.60 18.76
C GLU A 258 -40.07 26.32 18.86
N MET A 259 -40.67 25.22 19.33
CA MET A 259 -40.02 23.92 19.40
C MET A 259 -39.54 23.41 18.03
N ALA A 260 -40.26 23.72 16.95
CA ALA A 260 -39.85 23.39 15.58
C ALA A 260 -38.61 24.20 15.12
N LYS A 261 -38.50 25.48 15.53
CA LYS A 261 -37.30 26.30 15.29
C LYS A 261 -36.10 25.76 16.06
N ASP A 262 -36.28 25.41 17.33
CA ASP A 262 -35.21 24.83 18.17
C ASP A 262 -34.74 23.47 17.65
N TYR A 263 -35.68 22.60 17.23
CA TYR A 263 -35.35 21.34 16.58
C TYR A 263 -34.55 21.56 15.28
N LYS A 264 -34.95 22.52 14.45
CA LYS A 264 -34.24 22.88 13.21
C LYS A 264 -32.83 23.43 13.51
N TYR A 265 -32.69 24.29 14.51
CA TYR A 265 -31.39 24.79 14.97
C TYR A 265 -30.48 23.64 15.41
N LEU A 266 -30.98 22.77 16.30
CA LEU A 266 -30.21 21.64 16.80
C LEU A 266 -29.82 20.66 15.68
N LYS A 267 -30.73 20.37 14.75
CA LYS A 267 -30.46 19.56 13.55
C LYS A 267 -29.34 20.16 12.70
N ASN A 268 -29.37 21.48 12.47
CA ASN A 268 -28.30 22.18 11.74
C ASN A 268 -26.97 22.13 12.50
N MET A 269 -26.97 22.28 13.83
CA MET A 269 -25.76 22.14 14.64
C MET A 269 -25.15 20.74 14.57
N PHE A 270 -25.98 19.69 14.58
CA PHE A 270 -25.52 18.31 14.39
C PHE A 270 -24.90 18.09 13.01
N HIS A 271 -25.49 18.64 11.94
CA HIS A 271 -24.90 18.57 10.60
C HIS A 271 -23.55 19.30 10.54
N MET A 272 -23.44 20.53 11.07
CA MET A 272 -22.15 21.24 11.07
C MET A 272 -21.06 20.51 11.89
N TYR A 273 -21.43 19.85 12.99
CA TYR A 273 -20.49 19.00 13.74
C TYR A 273 -20.09 17.73 12.96
N GLN A 274 -21.04 17.09 12.28
CA GLN A 274 -20.82 15.94 11.43
C GLN A 274 -19.88 16.29 10.26
N ASP A 275 -20.14 17.41 9.57
CA ASP A 275 -19.32 17.92 8.47
C ASP A 275 -17.90 18.27 8.97
N SER A 276 -17.79 18.96 10.11
CA SER A 276 -16.49 19.27 10.73
C SER A 276 -15.68 18.02 11.10
N ILE A 277 -16.33 16.91 11.50
CA ILE A 277 -15.64 15.63 11.72
C ILE A 277 -15.17 15.03 10.40
N TYR A 278 -16.00 15.04 9.36
CA TYR A 278 -15.62 14.50 8.05
C TYR A 278 -14.43 15.26 7.46
N ASP A 279 -14.47 16.59 7.50
CA ASP A 279 -13.38 17.44 7.04
C ASP A 279 -12.10 17.16 7.85
N GLU A 280 -12.16 17.15 9.19
CA GLU A 280 -10.97 16.88 10.01
C GLU A 280 -10.37 15.48 9.74
N MET A 281 -11.22 14.47 9.49
CA MET A 281 -10.79 13.11 9.17
C MET A 281 -10.19 12.99 7.77
N GLU A 282 -10.78 13.62 6.76
CA GLU A 282 -10.25 13.65 5.39
C GLU A 282 -8.92 14.41 5.33
N ASP A 283 -8.80 15.50 6.09
CA ASP A 283 -7.58 16.30 6.20
C ASP A 283 -6.45 15.52 6.87
N LYS A 284 -6.74 14.79 7.96
CA LYS A 284 -5.81 13.85 8.62
C LYS A 284 -5.39 12.71 7.68
N TRP A 285 -6.34 12.16 6.91
CA TRP A 285 -6.09 11.07 5.98
C TRP A 285 -5.20 11.51 4.81
N SER A 286 -5.50 12.68 4.24
CA SER A 286 -4.72 13.31 3.18
C SER A 286 -3.30 13.67 3.62
N LYS A 287 -3.14 14.24 4.83
CA LYS A 287 -1.81 14.51 5.44
C LYS A 287 -0.99 13.24 5.58
N LYS A 288 -1.58 12.18 6.16
CA LYS A 288 -0.91 10.89 6.36
C LYS A 288 -0.54 10.18 5.05
N LYS A 289 -1.40 10.28 4.04
CA LYS A 289 -1.13 9.77 2.69
C LYS A 289 0.07 10.48 2.03
N ALA A 290 0.13 11.80 2.15
CA ALA A 290 1.23 12.61 1.62
C ALA A 290 2.55 12.40 2.39
N GLU A 291 2.48 12.10 3.69
CA GLU A 291 3.64 11.68 4.50
C GLU A 291 4.20 10.34 4.01
N TRP A 292 3.35 9.32 3.86
CA TRP A 292 3.75 8.02 3.32
C TRP A 292 4.35 8.10 1.92
N GLU A 293 3.81 8.94 1.04
CA GLU A 293 4.37 9.13 -0.31
C GLU A 293 5.77 9.77 -0.27
N LYS A 294 6.02 10.71 0.65
CA LYS A 294 7.35 11.29 0.87
C LYS A 294 8.32 10.26 1.43
N ASP A 295 7.94 9.49 2.44
CA ASP A 295 8.78 8.45 3.03
C ASP A 295 9.15 7.36 2.03
N GLU A 296 8.18 6.90 1.24
CA GLU A 296 8.41 5.90 0.19
C GLU A 296 9.33 6.44 -0.92
N LYS A 297 9.24 7.74 -1.25
CA LYS A 297 10.16 8.41 -2.17
C LYS A 297 11.58 8.54 -1.58
N LEU A 298 11.70 8.90 -0.31
CA LEU A 298 12.98 9.03 0.40
C LEU A 298 13.70 7.69 0.53
N GLU A 299 13.00 6.60 0.87
CA GLU A 299 13.61 5.27 0.93
C GLU A 299 14.02 4.75 -0.47
N ARG A 300 13.24 5.03 -1.52
CA ARG A 300 13.67 4.76 -2.92
C ARG A 300 14.95 5.52 -3.27
N GLU A 301 15.02 6.82 -2.97
CA GLU A 301 16.19 7.66 -3.25
C GLU A 301 17.43 7.20 -2.47
N LYS A 302 17.28 6.89 -1.18
CA LYS A 302 18.31 6.32 -0.31
C LYS A 302 18.84 4.98 -0.86
N MET A 303 17.98 4.09 -1.34
CA MET A 303 18.39 2.82 -1.96
C MET A 303 19.12 3.04 -3.29
N LEU A 304 18.66 3.99 -4.12
CA LEU A 304 19.35 4.38 -5.37
C LEU A 304 20.73 5.00 -5.10
N LEU A 305 20.86 5.86 -4.09
CA LEU A 305 22.13 6.44 -3.67
C LEU A 305 23.10 5.38 -3.16
N GLN A 306 22.63 4.41 -2.35
CA GLN A 306 23.45 3.27 -1.92
C GLN A 306 23.92 2.41 -3.11
N LEU A 307 23.05 2.15 -4.09
CA LEU A 307 23.40 1.40 -5.29
C LEU A 307 24.43 2.16 -6.13
N LYS A 308 24.20 3.47 -6.36
CA LYS A 308 25.13 4.36 -7.08
C LYS A 308 26.51 4.36 -6.42
N HIS A 309 26.58 4.54 -5.10
CA HIS A 309 27.85 4.52 -4.35
C HIS A 309 28.57 3.17 -4.47
N LYS A 310 27.85 2.05 -4.33
CA LYS A 310 28.42 0.70 -4.52
C LYS A 310 28.98 0.49 -5.93
N MET A 311 28.30 0.99 -6.96
CA MET A 311 28.78 0.91 -8.34
C MET A 311 29.99 1.81 -8.59
N SER A 312 29.94 3.08 -8.17
CA SER A 312 31.08 4.00 -8.28
C SER A 312 32.34 3.45 -7.62
N LYS A 313 32.23 2.90 -6.40
CA LYS A 313 33.35 2.29 -5.68
C LYS A 313 33.93 1.06 -6.40
N LYS A 314 33.08 0.25 -7.06
CA LYS A 314 33.54 -0.88 -7.89
C LYS A 314 34.32 -0.40 -9.12
N PHE A 315 33.79 0.60 -9.82
CA PHE A 315 34.47 1.18 -11.00
C PHE A 315 35.80 1.85 -10.62
N GLU A 316 35.86 2.55 -9.50
CA GLU A 316 37.08 3.17 -8.98
C GLU A 316 38.16 2.12 -8.65
N LEU A 317 37.80 1.04 -7.96
CA LEU A 317 38.71 -0.08 -7.68
C LEU A 317 39.19 -0.76 -8.96
N GLN A 318 38.28 -1.05 -9.91
CA GLN A 318 38.65 -1.63 -11.21
C GLN A 318 39.59 -0.71 -12.01
N ALA A 319 39.33 0.60 -12.03
CA ALA A 319 40.20 1.57 -12.69
C ALA A 319 41.59 1.64 -12.03
N GLN A 320 41.66 1.51 -10.70
CA GLN A 320 42.93 1.44 -9.97
C GLN A 320 43.69 0.14 -10.23
N GLU A 321 42.99 -1.00 -10.30
CA GLU A 321 43.57 -2.31 -10.64
C GLU A 321 44.09 -2.35 -12.09
N GLU A 322 43.32 -1.86 -13.07
CA GLU A 322 43.78 -1.79 -14.47
C GLU A 322 44.94 -0.80 -14.62
N LYS A 323 44.89 0.37 -13.96
CA LYS A 323 46.03 1.30 -13.93
C LYS A 323 47.29 0.63 -13.35
N LYS A 324 47.14 -0.19 -12.30
CA LYS A 324 48.25 -0.97 -11.74
C LYS A 324 48.76 -2.02 -12.74
N LYS A 325 47.90 -2.82 -13.37
CA LYS A 325 48.30 -3.80 -14.39
C LYS A 325 49.06 -3.17 -15.56
N ILE A 326 48.58 -2.03 -16.07
CA ILE A 326 49.24 -1.27 -17.13
C ILE A 326 50.61 -0.80 -16.67
N ASN A 327 50.72 -0.25 -15.45
CA ASN A 327 51.99 0.20 -14.89
C ASN A 327 52.99 -0.96 -14.68
N ASP A 328 52.54 -2.07 -14.11
CA ASP A 328 53.37 -3.25 -13.87
C ASP A 328 53.82 -3.87 -15.21
N SER A 329 52.94 -3.95 -16.21
CA SER A 329 53.28 -4.38 -17.56
C SER A 329 54.25 -3.42 -18.27
N TYR A 330 54.12 -2.11 -18.05
CA TYR A 330 55.04 -1.11 -18.58
C TYR A 330 56.43 -1.24 -17.96
N ILE A 331 56.52 -1.45 -16.65
CA ILE A 331 57.79 -1.73 -15.95
C ILE A 331 58.44 -3.00 -16.51
N LEU A 332 57.70 -4.10 -16.62
CA LEU A 332 58.22 -5.36 -17.16
C LEU A 332 58.74 -5.23 -18.61
N MET A 333 58.01 -4.50 -19.46
CA MET A 333 58.42 -4.22 -20.84
C MET A 333 59.65 -3.32 -20.92
N PHE A 334 59.73 -2.31 -20.05
CA PHE A 334 60.88 -1.41 -19.97
C PHE A 334 62.14 -2.15 -19.46
N GLU A 335 61.99 -3.03 -18.47
CA GLU A 335 63.07 -3.90 -18.02
C GLU A 335 63.53 -4.90 -19.09
N SER A 336 62.61 -5.53 -19.84
CA SER A 336 63.00 -6.44 -20.94
C SER A 336 63.73 -5.70 -22.05
N PHE A 337 63.26 -4.51 -22.42
CA PHE A 337 63.93 -3.66 -23.40
C PHE A 337 65.34 -3.25 -22.94
N ASN A 338 65.52 -2.90 -21.66
CA ASN A 338 66.84 -2.57 -21.14
C ASN A 338 67.79 -3.79 -21.12
N ARG A 339 67.27 -5.00 -20.79
CA ARG A 339 68.06 -6.25 -20.88
C ARG A 339 68.49 -6.55 -22.32
N GLU A 340 67.55 -6.53 -23.26
CA GLU A 340 67.83 -6.76 -24.69
C GLU A 340 68.83 -5.73 -25.24
N LYS A 341 68.69 -4.46 -24.88
CA LYS A 341 69.66 -3.40 -25.21
C LYS A 341 71.05 -3.69 -24.64
N GLU A 342 71.15 -4.15 -23.40
CA GLU A 342 72.43 -4.48 -22.76
C GLU A 342 73.08 -5.73 -23.38
N GLU A 343 72.28 -6.73 -23.76
CA GLU A 343 72.73 -7.92 -24.50
C GLU A 343 73.24 -7.56 -25.91
N LEU A 344 72.53 -6.70 -26.65
CA LEU A 344 72.96 -6.19 -27.95
C LEU A 344 74.24 -5.35 -27.85
N LEU A 345 74.44 -4.57 -26.78
CA LEU A 345 75.69 -3.85 -26.53
C LEU A 345 76.85 -4.81 -26.29
N LYS A 346 76.67 -5.82 -25.44
CA LYS A 346 77.70 -6.86 -25.20
C LYS A 346 78.02 -7.66 -26.46
N GLN A 347 77.01 -7.97 -27.28
CA GLN A 347 77.21 -8.63 -28.57
C GLN A 347 78.04 -7.76 -29.52
N HIS A 348 77.71 -6.47 -29.65
CA HIS A 348 78.47 -5.52 -30.46
C HIS A 348 79.93 -5.36 -29.97
N GLU A 349 80.17 -5.33 -28.67
CA GLU A 349 81.53 -5.32 -28.10
C GLU A 349 82.31 -6.59 -28.46
N ASN A 350 81.69 -7.77 -28.34
CA ASN A 350 82.29 -9.05 -28.75
C ASN A 350 82.58 -9.11 -30.25
N ASP A 351 81.63 -8.71 -31.09
CA ASP A 351 81.80 -8.68 -32.56
C ASP A 351 82.91 -7.70 -32.97
N SER A 352 83.03 -6.56 -32.28
CA SER A 352 84.12 -5.60 -32.47
C SER A 352 85.49 -6.18 -32.10
N LEU A 353 85.57 -7.01 -31.05
CA LEU A 353 86.79 -7.73 -30.67
C LEU A 353 87.14 -8.81 -31.70
N GLN A 354 86.19 -9.64 -32.11
CA GLN A 354 86.38 -10.66 -33.14
C GLN A 354 86.82 -10.03 -34.48
N LEU A 355 86.23 -8.91 -34.88
CA LEU A 355 86.65 -8.15 -36.07
C LEU A 355 88.08 -7.60 -35.94
N ALA A 356 88.52 -7.21 -34.74
CA ALA A 356 89.89 -6.78 -34.51
C ALA A 356 90.89 -7.95 -34.57
N GLU A 357 90.51 -9.13 -34.08
CA GLU A 357 91.31 -10.36 -34.19
C GLU A 357 91.41 -10.85 -35.64
N LEU A 358 90.28 -10.92 -36.37
CA LEU A 358 90.24 -11.29 -37.78
C LEU A 358 91.05 -10.31 -38.67
N LYS A 359 91.11 -9.02 -38.32
CA LYS A 359 91.99 -8.05 -38.98
C LYS A 359 93.47 -8.36 -38.75
N LYS A 360 93.86 -8.77 -37.54
CA LYS A 360 95.24 -9.18 -37.23
C LYS A 360 95.63 -10.47 -37.95
N THR A 361 94.79 -11.50 -37.93
CA THR A 361 95.08 -12.76 -38.63
C THR A 361 95.11 -12.57 -40.14
N LYS A 362 94.21 -11.75 -40.70
CA LYS A 362 94.29 -11.33 -42.10
C LYS A 362 95.64 -10.67 -42.42
N MET A 363 96.09 -9.71 -41.61
CA MET A 363 97.37 -9.02 -41.83
C MET A 363 98.55 -10.00 -41.81
N ILE A 364 98.59 -10.94 -40.86
CA ILE A 364 99.61 -12.00 -40.78
C ILE A 364 99.57 -12.89 -42.03
N MET A 365 98.40 -13.32 -42.49
CA MET A 365 98.28 -14.12 -43.72
C MET A 365 98.69 -13.34 -44.98
N GLU A 366 98.43 -12.03 -45.05
CA GLU A 366 98.88 -11.18 -46.15
C GLU A 366 100.42 -11.00 -46.12
N GLU A 367 101.03 -10.88 -44.95
CA GLU A 367 102.49 -10.88 -44.77
C GLU A 367 103.11 -12.24 -45.15
N GLU A 368 102.58 -13.35 -44.65
CA GLU A 368 103.01 -14.71 -45.00
C GLU A 368 102.90 -14.96 -46.51
N LEU A 369 101.76 -14.63 -47.13
CA LEU A 369 101.55 -14.75 -48.58
C LEU A 369 102.55 -13.89 -49.37
N HIS A 370 102.85 -12.68 -48.90
CA HIS A 370 103.87 -11.84 -49.52
C HIS A 370 105.27 -12.45 -49.43
N THR A 371 105.66 -12.99 -48.27
CA THR A 371 106.95 -13.69 -48.14
C THR A 371 107.03 -14.95 -49.01
N GLN A 372 105.94 -15.73 -49.13
CA GLN A 372 105.87 -16.87 -50.04
C GLN A 372 106.00 -16.43 -51.51
N SER A 373 105.38 -15.32 -51.90
CA SER A 373 105.51 -14.73 -53.24
C SER A 373 106.96 -14.35 -53.55
N LEU A 374 107.67 -13.72 -52.61
CA LEU A 374 109.09 -13.38 -52.74
C LEU A 374 109.99 -14.63 -52.83
N ILE A 375 109.69 -15.67 -52.04
CA ILE A 375 110.41 -16.96 -52.11
C ILE A 375 110.19 -17.60 -53.49
N LEU A 376 108.96 -17.67 -53.99
CA LEU A 376 108.64 -18.20 -55.32
C LEU A 376 109.34 -17.41 -56.43
N GLU A 377 109.40 -16.09 -56.34
CA GLU A 377 110.11 -15.23 -57.30
C GLU A 377 111.63 -15.48 -57.27
N SER A 378 112.23 -15.65 -56.08
CA SER A 378 113.66 -16.02 -55.94
C SER A 378 113.97 -17.43 -56.45
N LEU A 379 113.07 -18.40 -56.26
CA LEU A 379 113.21 -19.75 -56.81
C LEU A 379 113.07 -19.75 -58.32
N ASN A 380 112.11 -19.00 -58.87
CA ASN A 380 111.89 -18.89 -60.32
C ASN A 380 113.08 -18.20 -61.02
N THR A 381 113.64 -17.14 -60.43
CA THR A 381 114.86 -16.50 -60.94
C THR A 381 116.09 -17.41 -60.84
N THR A 382 116.22 -18.20 -59.77
CA THR A 382 117.28 -19.21 -59.62
C THR A 382 117.14 -20.34 -60.64
N LEU A 383 115.94 -20.87 -60.85
CA LEU A 383 115.63 -21.90 -61.86
C LEU A 383 115.96 -21.40 -63.27
N PHE A 384 115.57 -20.16 -63.59
CA PHE A 384 115.90 -19.53 -64.86
C PHE A 384 117.42 -19.39 -65.04
N HIS A 385 118.15 -19.04 -63.98
CA HIS A 385 119.61 -18.95 -64.01
C HIS A 385 120.26 -20.31 -64.29
N THR A 386 119.90 -21.36 -63.53
CA THR A 386 120.46 -22.70 -63.72
C THR A 386 120.07 -23.32 -65.06
N GLN A 387 118.87 -23.03 -65.59
CA GLN A 387 118.47 -23.43 -66.93
C GLN A 387 119.34 -22.75 -68.01
N MET A 388 119.69 -21.47 -67.83
CA MET A 388 120.61 -20.76 -68.71
C MET A 388 122.05 -21.27 -68.61
N GLU A 389 122.52 -21.65 -67.42
CA GLU A 389 123.82 -22.31 -67.22
C GLU A 389 123.89 -23.69 -67.88
N LEU A 390 122.88 -24.54 -67.65
CA LEU A 390 122.74 -25.84 -68.29
C LEU A 390 122.76 -25.72 -69.82
N GLN A 391 122.12 -24.69 -70.38
CA GLN A 391 122.13 -24.44 -71.82
C GLN A 391 123.51 -23.97 -72.32
N ARG A 392 124.29 -23.22 -71.53
CA ARG A 392 125.70 -22.91 -71.87
C ARG A 392 126.57 -24.17 -71.84
N GLU A 393 126.48 -24.97 -70.79
CA GLU A 393 127.24 -26.23 -70.67
C GLU A 393 126.87 -27.21 -71.77
N LYS A 394 125.59 -27.36 -72.09
CA LYS A 394 125.12 -28.17 -73.23
C LYS A 394 125.68 -27.69 -74.57
N ASN A 395 125.76 -26.38 -74.78
CA ASN A 395 126.42 -25.81 -75.96
C ASN A 395 127.94 -26.06 -75.95
N MET A 396 128.59 -25.99 -74.79
CA MET A 396 130.03 -26.22 -74.65
C MET A 396 130.41 -27.69 -74.87
N VAL A 397 129.67 -28.64 -74.27
CA VAL A 397 129.78 -30.07 -74.53
C VAL A 397 129.52 -30.38 -76.00
N GLY A 398 128.45 -29.85 -76.60
CA GLY A 398 128.17 -30.04 -78.04
C GLY A 398 129.24 -29.43 -78.97
N ASN A 399 129.97 -28.39 -78.53
CA ASN A 399 131.11 -27.86 -79.27
C ASN A 399 132.36 -28.74 -79.10
N LEU A 400 132.62 -29.26 -77.89
CA LEU A 400 133.69 -30.23 -77.64
C LEU A 400 133.48 -31.53 -78.41
N GLU A 401 132.25 -32.06 -78.42
CA GLU A 401 131.85 -33.25 -79.18
C GLU A 401 132.11 -33.07 -80.68
N LYS A 402 131.67 -31.94 -81.27
CA LYS A 402 132.03 -31.58 -82.66
C LYS A 402 133.54 -31.50 -82.89
N THR A 403 134.29 -30.99 -81.92
CA THR A 403 135.76 -30.85 -82.02
C THR A 403 136.45 -32.22 -81.97
N PHE A 404 135.96 -33.14 -81.14
CA PHE A 404 136.40 -34.54 -81.13
C PHE A 404 136.03 -35.25 -82.43
N GLN A 405 134.79 -35.10 -82.92
CA GLN A 405 134.35 -35.69 -84.19
C GLN A 405 135.22 -35.20 -85.37
N ALA A 406 135.53 -33.90 -85.41
CA ALA A 406 136.43 -33.32 -86.40
C ALA A 406 137.85 -33.89 -86.31
N LYS A 407 138.41 -34.06 -85.11
CA LYS A 407 139.73 -34.69 -84.91
C LYS A 407 139.76 -36.17 -85.26
N ILE A 408 138.65 -36.90 -85.06
CA ILE A 408 138.52 -38.28 -85.49
C ILE A 408 138.59 -38.35 -87.02
N VAL A 409 137.79 -37.55 -87.73
CA VAL A 409 137.81 -37.48 -89.20
C VAL A 409 139.19 -37.03 -89.73
N GLU A 410 139.81 -36.02 -89.11
CA GLU A 410 141.16 -35.55 -89.48
C GLU A 410 142.21 -36.68 -89.35
N ASN A 411 142.13 -37.48 -88.28
CA ASN A 411 143.03 -38.62 -88.10
C ASN A 411 142.68 -39.79 -89.04
N GLU A 412 141.40 -40.07 -89.31
CA GLU A 412 140.98 -41.05 -90.33
C GLU A 412 141.50 -40.67 -91.72
N GLU A 413 141.49 -39.39 -92.09
CA GLU A 413 142.07 -38.90 -93.35
C GLU A 413 143.59 -39.02 -93.38
N LYS A 414 144.30 -38.74 -92.27
CA LYS A 414 145.74 -38.98 -92.14
C LYS A 414 146.09 -40.46 -92.27
N PHE A 415 145.34 -41.34 -91.62
CA PHE A 415 145.54 -42.78 -91.73
C PHE A 415 145.26 -43.28 -93.15
N LYS A 416 144.21 -42.80 -93.83
CA LYS A 416 143.98 -43.08 -95.26
C LYS A 416 145.14 -42.62 -96.14
N HIS A 417 145.65 -41.39 -95.96
CA HIS A 417 146.80 -40.89 -96.70
C HIS A 417 148.05 -41.76 -96.47
N ALA A 418 148.36 -42.11 -95.22
CA ALA A 418 149.51 -42.95 -94.90
C ALA A 418 149.41 -44.35 -95.52
N ILE A 419 148.22 -44.98 -95.48
CA ILE A 419 147.96 -46.26 -96.12
C ILE A 419 148.14 -46.16 -97.65
N GLN A 420 147.64 -45.09 -98.27
CA GLN A 420 147.73 -44.88 -99.71
C GLN A 420 149.19 -44.70 -100.17
N LEU A 421 149.96 -43.90 -99.44
CA LEU A 421 151.38 -43.62 -99.73
C LEU A 421 152.24 -44.89 -99.58
N LEU A 422 152.02 -45.68 -98.51
CA LEU A 422 152.67 -46.98 -98.33
C LEU A 422 152.27 -48.00 -99.42
N THR A 423 151.04 -47.92 -99.95
CA THR A 423 150.57 -48.80 -101.02
C THR A 423 151.26 -48.47 -102.36
N GLU A 424 151.40 -47.19 -102.68
CA GLU A 424 152.12 -46.72 -103.88
C GLU A 424 153.61 -47.06 -103.81
N GLU A 425 154.23 -46.90 -102.64
CA GLU A 425 155.64 -47.25 -102.41
C GLU A 425 155.88 -48.77 -102.54
N ASN A 426 155.00 -49.61 -102.00
CA ASN A 426 155.04 -51.07 -102.18
C ASN A 426 154.92 -51.47 -103.65
N SER A 427 154.02 -50.81 -104.39
CA SER A 427 153.82 -51.05 -105.82
C SER A 427 155.07 -50.69 -106.64
N CYS A 428 155.67 -49.53 -106.36
CA CYS A 428 156.89 -49.07 -107.04
C CYS A 428 158.08 -49.99 -106.74
N LEU A 429 158.24 -50.47 -105.51
CA LEU A 429 159.29 -51.43 -105.14
C LEU A 429 159.13 -52.76 -105.88
N ARG A 430 157.90 -53.30 -105.96
CA ARG A 430 157.59 -54.54 -106.70
C ARG A 430 157.89 -54.41 -108.19
N GLN A 431 157.55 -53.26 -108.80
CA GLN A 431 157.80 -53.02 -110.23
C GLN A 431 159.31 -52.91 -110.53
N LYS A 432 160.10 -52.31 -109.62
CA LYS A 432 161.55 -52.13 -109.75
C LYS A 432 162.36 -53.43 -109.61
N ILE A 433 161.80 -54.43 -108.92
CA ILE A 433 162.39 -55.78 -108.81
C ILE A 433 162.23 -56.55 -110.12
N ASN A 434 161.06 -56.49 -110.78
CA ASN A 434 160.81 -57.27 -112.00
C ASN A 434 161.70 -56.86 -113.19
N VAL A 435 161.95 -55.57 -113.39
CA VAL A 435 162.68 -55.06 -114.58
C VAL A 435 164.19 -55.37 -114.53
N LYS A 436 164.74 -55.71 -113.35
CA LYS A 436 166.19 -55.87 -113.16
C LYS A 436 166.70 -57.31 -113.29
N ASN A 437 165.82 -58.28 -113.54
CA ASN A 437 166.13 -59.71 -113.51
C ASN A 437 166.19 -60.40 -114.88
N GLU A 438 166.00 -59.69 -116.01
CA GLU A 438 166.03 -60.28 -117.37
C GLU A 438 167.37 -60.16 -118.12
N GLU A 439 168.33 -59.34 -117.66
CA GLU A 439 169.64 -59.14 -118.33
C GLU A 439 170.83 -59.36 -117.39
N SER A 440 171.19 -60.61 -117.09
CA SER A 440 172.58 -61.12 -116.91
C SER A 440 172.63 -62.50 -116.22
N TYR A 441 173.33 -63.43 -116.88
CA TYR A 441 174.09 -64.56 -116.32
C TYR A 441 173.46 -65.58 -115.34
N GLU A 442 173.53 -66.83 -115.80
CA GLU A 442 173.90 -68.08 -115.10
C GLU A 442 173.16 -68.61 -113.86
N GLU A 443 172.82 -69.90 -114.01
CA GLU A 443 173.20 -70.98 -113.09
C GLU A 443 172.76 -70.89 -111.61
N GLY A 444 171.44 -70.80 -111.43
CA GLY A 444 170.72 -71.94 -110.87
C GLY A 444 170.61 -72.09 -109.35
N SER A 445 170.04 -73.24 -108.98
CA SER A 445 169.94 -73.78 -107.61
C SER A 445 169.18 -72.95 -106.54
N GLY A 446 167.89 -73.24 -106.40
CA GLY A 446 167.43 -73.95 -105.19
C GLY A 446 167.17 -73.18 -103.87
N ARG A 447 165.96 -73.46 -103.34
CA ARG A 447 165.72 -73.94 -101.95
C ARG A 447 165.54 -72.92 -100.79
N SER A 448 164.25 -72.77 -100.44
CA SER A 448 163.65 -72.79 -99.08
C SER A 448 163.66 -71.58 -98.14
N THR A 449 162.63 -71.60 -97.27
CA THR A 449 162.47 -70.90 -95.95
C THR A 449 162.25 -69.38 -96.02
N SER A 450 161.50 -68.74 -95.11
CA SER A 450 160.80 -69.17 -93.87
C SER A 450 159.62 -68.21 -93.58
N VAL A 451 158.43 -68.68 -93.15
CA VAL A 451 157.84 -68.60 -91.76
C VAL A 451 157.42 -67.17 -91.33
N ILE A 452 156.61 -67.07 -90.26
CA ILE A 452 156.26 -65.87 -89.44
C ILE A 452 155.02 -65.12 -89.96
N ASN A 453 153.81 -65.44 -89.48
CA ASN A 453 153.13 -65.03 -88.21
C ASN A 453 152.10 -63.89 -88.52
N GLU A 454 151.15 -63.48 -87.69
CA GLU A 454 150.69 -63.83 -86.32
C GLU A 454 149.14 -63.69 -86.35
N THR A 455 148.32 -64.64 -85.91
CA THR A 455 147.82 -64.92 -84.52
C THR A 455 147.15 -63.76 -83.78
N ASN A 456 146.00 -64.09 -83.15
CA ASN A 456 145.55 -63.63 -81.82
C ASN A 456 145.16 -62.14 -81.68
N ASP A 457 144.49 -61.68 -80.62
CA ASP A 457 143.61 -62.28 -79.58
C ASP A 457 142.65 -61.13 -79.20
N ASP A 458 141.39 -61.33 -78.80
CA ASP A 458 140.93 -61.83 -77.48
C ASP A 458 141.38 -60.98 -76.28
N SER A 459 140.59 -61.07 -75.20
CA SER A 459 141.01 -60.84 -73.81
C SER A 459 141.20 -59.40 -73.27
N LEU A 460 140.10 -58.88 -72.73
CA LEU A 460 139.93 -58.54 -71.29
C LEU A 460 140.55 -57.28 -70.65
N ASN A 461 139.86 -56.91 -69.56
CA ASN A 461 140.29 -56.14 -68.38
C ASN A 461 140.47 -54.60 -68.53
N ASP A 462 140.19 -53.77 -67.52
CA ASP A 462 139.71 -54.12 -66.17
C ASP A 462 138.81 -53.07 -65.48
N ASP A 463 138.03 -53.62 -64.55
CA ASP A 463 137.54 -53.13 -63.27
C ASP A 463 137.07 -51.68 -62.98
N SER A 464 136.12 -51.68 -62.05
CA SER A 464 135.83 -50.69 -61.00
C SER A 464 134.91 -49.50 -61.35
N ASN A 465 133.63 -49.40 -60.97
CA ASN A 465 132.84 -49.75 -59.75
C ASN A 465 132.58 -48.53 -58.83
N LYS A 466 131.37 -48.50 -58.27
CA LYS A 466 130.80 -47.61 -57.23
C LYS A 466 130.16 -46.31 -57.75
N ARG A 467 128.82 -46.20 -57.63
CA ARG A 467 128.03 -45.57 -56.52
C ARG A 467 127.91 -44.04 -56.72
N LYS A 468 126.80 -43.37 -56.41
CA LYS A 468 125.45 -43.75 -55.94
C LYS A 468 124.50 -42.56 -56.19
N GLU A 469 123.20 -42.79 -56.02
CA GLU A 469 122.14 -41.80 -55.65
C GLU A 469 122.62 -40.62 -54.78
N PRO A 470 121.96 -39.45 -54.83
CA PRO A 470 120.52 -39.26 -55.09
C PRO A 470 120.13 -38.41 -56.31
#